data_AF-A0A2V2EE42-F1
#
_entry.id   AF-A0A2V2EE42-F1
#
_cell.length_a   1.000
_cell.length_b   1.000
_cell.length_c   1.000
_cell.angle_alpha   90.00
_cell.angle_beta   90.00
_cell.angle_gamma   90.00
#
_symmetry.space_group_name_H-M   'P 1'
#
loop_
_entity.id
_entity.type
_entity.pdbx_description
1 polymer ?
#
loop_
_entity_poly.entity_id
_entity_poly.type
_entity_poly.pdbx_seq_one_letter_code
_entity_poly.pdbx_strand_id
1 'polypeptide(L)'
;MKKSLMILLVCTLLTIISACANNNPGLVPSVPQYDYEYTTLEQLSENADNVIIGTVDSVEQADDLHSFFHIKDLKVLCGQDVDSVSIYGVVGLMEEGGRYCLFLYQNDSEFWPMPLTLFVDRESIFEIQSGKVIAPDRFGMTGMSEDELIDAATKLSMRENTVPTVTDELPYDKLIAESEAIFTATVKELSYSSPYSGGSAAVTVNKVFKGTAEKSPTGPAEENEIRMLVPQGLQVGETYLFFRTNGLAGMPTRNNSVISVESEEYAQIIEQIQ
;
A
#
# COMPACT_ATOMS: atom_id res chain seq x y z
N MET A 1 63.66 -31.05 32.61
CA MET A 1 63.10 -30.21 33.71
C MET A 1 62.37 -29.02 33.10
N LYS A 2 61.31 -28.51 33.77
CA LYS A 2 60.50 -27.32 33.39
C LYS A 2 59.75 -27.38 32.05
N LYS A 3 58.66 -28.14 32.03
CA LYS A 3 57.39 -27.82 31.33
C LYS A 3 56.24 -27.98 32.35
N SER A 4 55.08 -27.40 32.06
CA SER A 4 53.83 -27.48 32.86
C SER A 4 53.81 -26.75 34.21
N LEU A 5 53.65 -25.42 34.19
CA LEU A 5 52.99 -24.68 35.30
C LEU A 5 52.40 -23.32 34.85
N MET A 6 51.62 -23.26 33.77
CA MET A 6 50.78 -22.09 33.45
C MET A 6 49.50 -22.43 32.66
N ILE A 7 49.01 -23.67 32.82
CA ILE A 7 47.69 -24.12 32.33
C ILE A 7 46.96 -24.69 33.56
N LEU A 8 46.49 -23.82 34.47
CA LEU A 8 45.54 -24.21 35.55
C LEU A 8 44.84 -23.07 36.32
N LEU A 9 45.09 -21.77 36.01
CA LEU A 9 44.52 -20.66 36.80
C LEU A 9 43.52 -19.75 36.04
N VAL A 10 43.24 -20.05 34.77
CA VAL A 10 42.23 -19.32 33.98
C VAL A 10 41.05 -20.22 33.60
N CYS A 11 41.25 -21.54 33.49
CA CYS A 11 40.16 -22.49 33.18
C CYS A 11 39.31 -22.88 34.40
N THR A 12 39.70 -22.49 35.61
CA THR A 12 38.96 -22.75 36.87
C THR A 12 37.98 -21.64 37.25
N LEU A 13 37.88 -20.56 36.45
CA LEU A 13 36.91 -19.47 36.66
C LEU A 13 35.66 -19.58 35.76
N LEU A 14 35.52 -20.66 34.98
CA LEU A 14 34.46 -20.86 33.99
C LEU A 14 33.49 -22.01 34.34
N THR A 15 33.58 -22.61 35.53
CA THR A 15 32.83 -23.83 35.87
C THR A 15 32.13 -23.84 37.23
N ILE A 16 31.89 -22.68 37.88
CA ILE A 16 31.08 -22.61 39.12
C ILE A 16 30.15 -21.38 39.17
N ILE A 17 29.18 -21.28 38.25
CA ILE A 17 27.82 -20.78 38.57
C ILE A 17 26.79 -21.63 37.83
N SER A 18 26.59 -22.86 38.29
CA SER A 18 25.43 -23.71 37.97
C SER A 18 25.22 -24.73 39.09
N ALA A 19 24.82 -24.23 40.26
CA ALA A 19 24.38 -25.06 41.39
C ALA A 19 23.48 -24.29 42.39
N CYS A 20 22.65 -23.36 41.90
CA CYS A 20 21.42 -23.00 42.61
C CYS A 20 20.26 -23.58 41.80
N ALA A 21 19.77 -24.73 42.24
CA ALA A 21 18.63 -25.37 41.60
C ALA A 21 17.40 -24.46 41.73
N ASN A 22 16.77 -24.13 40.60
CA ASN A 22 15.35 -23.87 40.59
C ASN A 22 14.72 -24.76 39.52
N ASN A 23 13.97 -25.76 39.97
CA ASN A 23 13.37 -26.76 39.09
C ASN A 23 12.13 -26.15 38.42
N ASN A 24 12.26 -25.71 37.18
CA ASN A 24 11.12 -25.43 36.31
C ASN A 24 11.41 -25.96 34.89
N PRO A 25 10.85 -27.13 34.51
CA PRO A 25 10.86 -27.57 33.13
C PRO A 25 9.81 -26.78 32.35
N GLY A 26 10.24 -26.00 31.36
CA GLY A 26 9.32 -25.26 30.47
C GLY A 26 9.46 -23.74 30.53
N LEU A 27 10.62 -23.23 30.13
CA LEU A 27 10.74 -21.90 29.54
C LEU A 27 11.72 -22.02 28.36
N VAL A 28 11.16 -22.39 27.21
CA VAL A 28 11.79 -22.17 25.90
C VAL A 28 12.05 -20.66 25.77
N PRO A 29 13.15 -20.19 25.16
CA PRO A 29 13.31 -18.77 24.90
C PRO A 29 12.07 -18.24 24.17
N SER A 30 11.38 -17.27 24.78
CA SER A 30 10.20 -16.68 24.17
C SER A 30 10.63 -15.96 22.90
N VAL A 31 10.35 -16.58 21.76
CA VAL A 31 10.31 -15.90 20.45
C VAL A 31 9.45 -14.65 20.65
N PRO A 32 9.87 -13.46 20.18
CA PRO A 32 9.03 -12.27 20.27
C PRO A 32 7.68 -12.59 19.63
N GLN A 33 6.63 -12.57 20.45
CA GLN A 33 5.27 -12.82 20.02
C GLN A 33 4.82 -11.56 19.29
N TYR A 34 4.95 -11.59 17.96
CA TYR A 34 4.30 -10.62 17.10
C TYR A 34 2.80 -10.92 17.12
N ASP A 35 2.03 -10.03 17.74
CA ASP A 35 0.56 -10.06 17.65
C ASP A 35 0.16 -9.59 16.25
N TYR A 36 0.20 -10.51 15.28
CA TYR A 36 -0.32 -10.29 13.93
C TYR A 36 -1.83 -10.12 13.97
N GLU A 37 -2.34 -9.16 13.21
CA GLU A 37 -3.78 -8.86 13.15
C GLU A 37 -4.59 -10.01 12.52
N TYR A 38 -4.00 -10.70 11.53
CA TYR A 38 -4.61 -11.80 10.79
C TYR A 38 -3.70 -13.03 10.79
N THR A 39 -4.27 -14.19 11.14
CA THR A 39 -3.55 -15.48 11.25
C THR A 39 -4.20 -16.64 10.49
N THR A 40 -5.45 -16.49 10.04
CA THR A 40 -6.16 -17.48 9.20
C THR A 40 -6.81 -16.82 7.99
N LEU A 41 -7.11 -17.61 6.95
CA LEU A 41 -7.71 -17.09 5.72
C LEU A 41 -9.13 -16.53 5.95
N GLU A 42 -9.86 -17.10 6.90
CA GLU A 42 -11.20 -16.66 7.30
C GLU A 42 -11.17 -15.22 7.85
N GLN A 43 -10.18 -14.90 8.69
CA GLN A 43 -10.04 -13.55 9.25
C GLN A 43 -9.72 -12.51 8.15
N LEU A 44 -8.97 -12.91 7.11
CA LEU A 44 -8.73 -12.07 5.94
C LEU A 44 -9.98 -11.90 5.08
N SER A 45 -10.72 -12.98 4.81
CA SER A 45 -11.89 -12.96 3.92
C SER A 45 -13.07 -12.18 4.51
N GLU A 46 -13.24 -12.19 5.84
CA GLU A 46 -14.24 -11.37 6.55
C GLU A 46 -14.05 -9.86 6.32
N ASN A 47 -12.86 -9.44 5.88
CA ASN A 47 -12.50 -8.05 5.59
C ASN A 47 -12.27 -7.78 4.09
N ALA A 48 -12.19 -8.83 3.26
CA ALA A 48 -11.98 -8.73 1.83
C ALA A 48 -13.30 -8.59 1.06
N ASP A 49 -13.28 -7.77 0.01
CA ASP A 49 -14.36 -7.70 -0.99
C ASP A 49 -14.09 -8.69 -2.15
N ASN A 50 -12.81 -8.95 -2.45
CA ASN A 50 -12.35 -9.90 -3.48
C ASN A 50 -11.19 -10.77 -2.97
N VAL A 51 -11.18 -12.06 -3.37
CA VAL A 51 -10.00 -12.94 -3.28
C VAL A 51 -9.65 -13.37 -4.69
N ILE A 52 -8.46 -13.01 -5.17
CA ILE A 52 -8.01 -13.27 -6.55
C ILE A 52 -6.70 -14.04 -6.58
N ILE A 53 -6.50 -14.85 -7.62
CA ILE A 53 -5.17 -15.23 -8.08
C ILE A 53 -4.87 -14.46 -9.36
N GLY A 54 -3.67 -13.90 -9.49
CA GLY A 54 -3.24 -13.21 -10.71
C GLY A 54 -1.73 -13.04 -10.80
N THR A 55 -1.28 -12.52 -11.92
CA THR A 55 0.14 -12.25 -12.22
C THR A 55 0.37 -10.75 -12.36
N VAL A 56 1.42 -10.21 -11.72
CA VAL A 56 1.83 -8.81 -11.90
C VAL A 56 2.34 -8.61 -13.32
N ASP A 57 1.66 -7.79 -14.11
CA ASP A 57 2.05 -7.41 -15.48
C ASP A 57 3.12 -6.32 -15.46
N SER A 58 2.91 -5.29 -14.63
CA SER A 58 3.81 -4.15 -14.48
C SER A 58 3.67 -3.50 -13.10
N VAL A 59 4.73 -2.82 -12.66
CA VAL A 59 4.75 -2.00 -11.44
C VAL A 59 4.96 -0.53 -11.81
N GLU A 60 3.93 0.29 -11.59
CA GLU A 60 3.98 1.75 -11.79
C GLU A 60 4.27 2.44 -10.46
N GLN A 61 5.20 3.40 -10.41
CA GLN A 61 5.42 4.20 -9.20
C GLN A 61 4.27 5.18 -9.01
N ALA A 62 3.60 5.11 -7.85
CA ALA A 62 2.47 5.97 -7.53
C ALA A 62 2.91 7.22 -6.74
N ASP A 63 3.75 7.01 -5.72
CA ASP A 63 4.44 8.05 -4.96
C ASP A 63 5.82 7.53 -4.48
N ASP A 64 6.45 8.21 -3.51
CA ASP A 64 7.77 7.83 -2.98
C ASP A 64 7.80 6.55 -2.13
N LEU A 65 6.64 6.10 -1.65
CA LEU A 65 6.47 4.95 -0.75
C LEU A 65 5.57 3.85 -1.34
N HIS A 66 4.78 4.18 -2.38
CA HIS A 66 3.78 3.29 -2.96
C HIS A 66 3.90 3.12 -4.49
N SER A 67 3.41 1.98 -4.96
CA SER A 67 3.27 1.60 -6.35
C SER A 67 1.85 1.11 -6.65
N PHE A 68 1.45 1.23 -7.92
CA PHE A 68 0.41 0.37 -8.46
C PHE A 68 1.01 -0.94 -8.98
N PHE A 69 0.43 -2.05 -8.56
CA PHE A 69 0.68 -3.36 -9.10
C PHE A 69 -0.47 -3.71 -10.05
N HIS A 70 -0.19 -3.73 -11.36
CA HIS A 70 -1.19 -4.06 -12.37
C HIS A 70 -1.26 -5.57 -12.53
N ILE A 71 -2.41 -6.16 -12.24
CA ILE A 71 -2.59 -7.62 -12.20
C ILE A 71 -3.43 -8.08 -13.39
N LYS A 72 -2.89 -9.08 -14.11
CA LYS A 72 -3.52 -9.78 -15.23
C LYS A 72 -3.69 -11.27 -14.95
N ASP A 73 -4.16 -12.02 -15.95
CA ASP A 73 -4.35 -13.48 -15.91
C ASP A 73 -5.16 -13.91 -14.67
N LEU A 74 -6.21 -13.13 -14.41
CA LEU A 74 -7.00 -13.17 -13.20
C LEU A 74 -7.87 -14.42 -13.10
N LYS A 75 -7.94 -14.95 -11.88
CA LYS A 75 -8.92 -15.93 -11.44
C LYS A 75 -9.52 -15.42 -10.14
N VAL A 76 -10.73 -14.88 -10.18
CA VAL A 76 -11.50 -14.58 -8.98
C VAL A 76 -11.89 -15.90 -8.31
N LEU A 77 -11.59 -16.02 -7.02
CA LEU A 77 -11.95 -17.18 -6.19
C LEU A 77 -13.23 -16.90 -5.42
N CYS A 78 -13.33 -15.70 -4.85
CA CYS A 78 -14.50 -15.16 -4.16
C CYS A 78 -14.61 -13.65 -4.44
N GLY A 79 -15.83 -13.12 -4.46
CA GLY A 79 -16.09 -11.69 -4.72
C GLY A 79 -16.77 -11.43 -6.07
N GLN A 80 -16.52 -10.25 -6.64
CA GLN A 80 -17.04 -9.83 -7.95
C GLN A 80 -16.08 -10.19 -9.08
N ASP A 81 -16.63 -10.58 -10.24
CA ASP A 81 -15.87 -10.79 -11.47
C ASP A 81 -15.22 -9.47 -11.93
N VAL A 82 -13.92 -9.50 -12.21
CA VAL A 82 -13.11 -8.35 -12.66
C VAL A 82 -12.11 -8.78 -13.74
N ASP A 83 -12.07 -8.03 -14.85
CA ASP A 83 -11.20 -8.32 -15.99
C ASP A 83 -9.73 -7.90 -15.77
N SER A 84 -9.51 -6.90 -14.91
CA SER A 84 -8.19 -6.36 -14.55
C SER A 84 -8.25 -5.68 -13.18
N VAL A 85 -7.16 -5.73 -12.41
CA VAL A 85 -7.07 -5.03 -11.11
C VAL A 85 -5.75 -4.25 -11.04
N SER A 86 -5.81 -2.98 -10.63
CA SER A 86 -4.65 -2.18 -10.22
C SER A 86 -4.68 -2.05 -8.70
N ILE A 87 -3.69 -2.64 -8.01
CA ILE A 87 -3.64 -2.64 -6.55
C ILE A 87 -2.66 -1.56 -6.09
N TYR A 88 -3.08 -0.69 -5.18
CA TYR A 88 -2.20 0.28 -4.56
C TYR A 88 -1.56 -0.33 -3.30
N GLY A 89 -0.23 -0.27 -3.21
CA GLY A 89 0.51 -0.84 -2.09
C GLY A 89 1.93 -0.31 -1.97
N VAL A 90 2.65 -0.71 -0.93
CA VAL A 90 4.03 -0.25 -0.66
C VAL A 90 4.98 -0.69 -1.78
N VAL A 91 5.96 0.15 -2.15
CA VAL A 91 7.01 -0.19 -3.14
C VAL A 91 7.74 -1.48 -2.76
N GLY A 92 7.98 -2.37 -3.74
CA GLY A 92 8.77 -3.59 -3.56
C GLY A 92 8.03 -4.74 -2.84
N LEU A 93 6.71 -4.61 -2.63
CA LEU A 93 5.87 -5.61 -1.98
C LEU A 93 5.63 -6.87 -2.85
N MET A 94 5.62 -6.70 -4.18
CA MET A 94 5.48 -7.76 -5.18
C MET A 94 6.39 -7.43 -6.39
N GLU A 95 6.74 -8.43 -7.19
CA GLU A 95 7.64 -8.29 -8.36
C GLU A 95 6.91 -8.53 -9.69
N GLU A 96 7.36 -7.88 -10.77
CA GLU A 96 6.84 -8.10 -12.12
C GLU A 96 7.01 -9.57 -12.56
N GLY A 97 5.96 -10.14 -13.16
CA GLY A 97 5.89 -11.55 -13.49
C GLY A 97 5.62 -12.49 -12.30
N GLY A 98 5.66 -11.98 -11.06
CA GLY A 98 5.25 -12.72 -9.87
C GLY A 98 3.75 -13.05 -9.90
N ARG A 99 3.39 -14.25 -9.41
CA ARG A 99 2.01 -14.74 -9.34
C ARG A 99 1.60 -14.90 -7.89
N TYR A 100 0.45 -14.35 -7.52
CA TYR A 100 0.04 -14.24 -6.12
C TYR A 100 -1.45 -14.56 -5.93
N CYS A 101 -1.80 -15.10 -4.76
CA CYS A 101 -3.16 -15.11 -4.23
C CYS A 101 -3.33 -13.96 -3.23
N LEU A 102 -4.32 -13.10 -3.45
CA LEU A 102 -4.43 -11.78 -2.83
C LEU A 102 -5.82 -11.56 -2.24
N PHE A 103 -5.85 -11.10 -0.99
CA PHE A 103 -7.06 -10.70 -0.26
C PHE A 103 -7.19 -9.18 -0.33
N LEU A 104 -8.21 -8.72 -1.05
CA LEU A 104 -8.34 -7.34 -1.47
C LEU A 104 -9.67 -6.75 -1.02
N TYR A 105 -9.65 -5.48 -0.65
CA TYR A 105 -10.86 -4.69 -0.45
C TYR A 105 -10.79 -3.41 -1.29
N GLN A 106 -11.96 -2.87 -1.63
CA GLN A 106 -12.09 -1.55 -2.21
C GLN A 106 -12.29 -0.53 -1.09
N ASN A 107 -11.51 0.53 -1.10
CA ASN A 107 -11.69 1.66 -0.20
C ASN A 107 -12.23 2.86 -0.99
N ASP A 108 -13.24 3.52 -0.44
CA ASP A 108 -13.57 4.88 -0.83
C ASP A 108 -12.55 5.88 -0.25
N SER A 109 -12.65 7.09 -0.77
CA SER A 109 -11.70 8.18 -0.63
C SER A 109 -12.44 9.43 -1.17
N GLU A 110 -12.03 10.69 -0.93
CA GLU A 110 -12.94 11.86 -1.03
C GLU A 110 -12.73 12.98 -2.14
N PHE A 111 -11.58 13.15 -2.83
CA PHE A 111 -11.22 14.09 -3.97
C PHE A 111 -10.52 13.60 -5.36
N TRP A 112 -10.64 12.36 -5.94
CA TRP A 112 -9.97 11.69 -7.14
C TRP A 112 -10.84 10.54 -7.69
N PRO A 113 -11.00 10.30 -8.98
CA PRO A 113 -12.23 9.70 -9.54
C PRO A 113 -12.63 8.23 -9.25
N MET A 114 -11.89 7.39 -8.50
CA MET A 114 -12.24 5.95 -8.36
C MET A 114 -11.86 5.32 -7.00
N PRO A 115 -12.60 4.28 -6.53
CA PRO A 115 -12.19 3.43 -5.40
C PRO A 115 -10.80 2.82 -5.61
N LEU A 116 -9.97 2.83 -4.57
CA LEU A 116 -8.68 2.15 -4.59
C LEU A 116 -8.86 0.68 -4.19
N THR A 117 -8.22 -0.23 -4.93
CA THR A 117 -8.10 -1.63 -4.49
C THR A 117 -6.84 -1.76 -3.64
N LEU A 118 -7.01 -2.21 -2.40
CA LEU A 118 -5.98 -2.31 -1.36
C LEU A 118 -5.90 -3.75 -0.83
N PHE A 119 -4.74 -4.12 -0.27
CA PHE A 119 -4.59 -5.36 0.50
C PHE A 119 -5.32 -5.24 1.84
N VAL A 120 -6.07 -6.27 2.24
CA VAL A 120 -6.61 -6.39 3.62
C VAL A 120 -5.48 -6.33 4.64
N ASP A 121 -4.39 -7.05 4.35
CA ASP A 121 -3.14 -6.98 5.11
C ASP A 121 -1.96 -7.11 4.14
N ARG A 122 -1.07 -6.11 4.16
CA ARG A 122 0.14 -6.07 3.33
C ARG A 122 1.13 -7.20 3.65
N GLU A 123 1.07 -7.77 4.85
CA GLU A 123 1.90 -8.90 5.26
C GLU A 123 1.25 -10.25 4.95
N SER A 124 0.06 -10.28 4.34
CA SER A 124 -0.73 -11.47 3.99
C SER A 124 -0.73 -11.75 2.48
N ILE A 125 0.47 -11.84 1.90
CA ILE A 125 0.66 -12.10 0.47
C ILE A 125 1.15 -13.53 0.26
N PHE A 126 0.47 -14.26 -0.61
CA PHE A 126 0.73 -15.67 -0.89
C PHE A 126 1.28 -15.81 -2.30
N GLU A 127 2.60 -15.94 -2.46
CA GLU A 127 3.23 -16.16 -3.77
C GLU A 127 2.97 -17.60 -4.23
N ILE A 128 2.75 -17.79 -5.53
CA ILE A 128 2.57 -19.08 -6.18
C ILE A 128 3.74 -19.31 -7.15
N GLN A 129 4.73 -20.06 -6.69
CA GLN A 129 5.94 -20.36 -7.44
C GLN A 129 5.96 -21.84 -7.84
N SER A 130 6.04 -22.13 -9.14
CA SER A 130 6.02 -23.51 -9.69
C SER A 130 4.83 -24.37 -9.19
N GLY A 131 3.65 -23.76 -9.03
CA GLY A 131 2.44 -24.43 -8.52
C GLY A 131 2.46 -24.72 -7.01
N LYS A 132 3.40 -24.13 -6.27
CA LYS A 132 3.54 -24.22 -4.81
C LYS A 132 3.39 -22.86 -4.15
N VAL A 133 2.68 -22.85 -3.03
CA VAL A 133 2.42 -21.65 -2.23
C VAL A 133 3.64 -21.35 -1.35
N ILE A 134 4.07 -20.09 -1.37
CA ILE A 134 4.96 -19.48 -0.38
C ILE A 134 4.10 -18.50 0.40
N ALA A 135 3.81 -18.83 1.66
CA ALA A 135 2.91 -18.09 2.54
C ALA A 135 3.67 -17.48 3.72
N PRO A 136 3.14 -16.44 4.37
CA PRO A 136 3.66 -15.98 5.65
C PRO A 136 3.53 -17.10 6.70
N ASP A 137 4.58 -17.33 7.49
CA ASP A 137 4.69 -18.48 8.41
C ASP A 137 3.47 -18.67 9.32
N ARG A 138 2.82 -17.58 9.74
CA ARG A 138 1.64 -17.59 10.62
C ARG A 138 0.43 -18.34 10.07
N PHE A 139 0.30 -18.48 8.75
CA PHE A 139 -0.76 -19.28 8.12
C PHE A 139 -0.41 -20.77 7.99
N GLY A 140 0.88 -21.14 8.08
CA GLY A 140 1.33 -22.53 7.97
C GLY A 140 1.11 -23.20 6.60
N MET A 141 0.89 -22.42 5.53
CA MET A 141 0.49 -22.93 4.20
C MET A 141 1.66 -23.15 3.22
N THR A 142 2.89 -22.78 3.58
CA THR A 142 4.05 -22.89 2.68
C THR A 142 4.29 -24.34 2.25
N GLY A 143 4.40 -24.58 0.94
CA GLY A 143 4.54 -25.90 0.33
C GLY A 143 3.22 -26.58 -0.07
N MET A 144 2.05 -25.99 0.26
CA MET A 144 0.74 -26.36 -0.29
C MET A 144 0.72 -26.17 -1.82
N SER A 145 -0.12 -26.93 -2.53
CA SER A 145 -0.34 -26.72 -3.97
C SER A 145 -1.30 -25.55 -4.26
N GLU A 146 -1.23 -24.98 -5.46
CA GLU A 146 -2.18 -23.96 -5.94
C GLU A 146 -3.64 -24.47 -5.86
N ASP A 147 -3.90 -25.73 -6.20
CA ASP A 147 -5.24 -26.34 -6.14
C ASP A 147 -5.79 -26.46 -4.70
N GLU A 148 -4.96 -26.83 -3.74
CA GLU A 148 -5.35 -26.87 -2.32
C GLU A 148 -5.66 -25.46 -1.76
N LEU A 149 -4.88 -24.45 -2.17
CA LEU A 149 -5.16 -23.05 -1.83
C LEU A 149 -6.47 -22.55 -2.46
N ILE A 150 -6.74 -22.90 -3.72
CA ILE A 150 -8.01 -22.60 -4.40
C ILE A 150 -9.18 -23.25 -3.68
N ASP A 151 -9.08 -24.54 -3.31
CA ASP A 151 -10.12 -25.29 -2.61
C ASP A 151 -10.36 -24.77 -1.18
N ALA A 152 -9.36 -24.20 -0.52
CA ALA A 152 -9.53 -23.49 0.75
C ALA A 152 -10.21 -22.13 0.54
N ALA A 153 -9.69 -21.30 -0.37
CA ALA A 153 -10.14 -19.92 -0.57
C ALA A 153 -11.56 -19.82 -1.13
N THR A 154 -11.97 -20.71 -2.04
CA THR A 154 -13.32 -20.71 -2.64
C THR A 154 -14.46 -21.09 -1.69
N LYS A 155 -14.14 -21.45 -0.43
CA LYS A 155 -15.12 -21.77 0.62
C LYS A 155 -15.28 -20.67 1.67
N LEU A 156 -14.51 -19.59 1.53
CA LEU A 156 -14.48 -18.50 2.50
C LEU A 156 -15.73 -17.63 2.41
N SER A 157 -16.19 -17.18 3.57
CA SER A 157 -17.21 -16.12 3.67
C SER A 157 -16.56 -14.77 3.44
N MET A 158 -17.18 -13.95 2.59
CA MET A 158 -16.69 -12.63 2.21
C MET A 158 -17.41 -11.52 2.96
N ARG A 159 -16.79 -10.34 3.01
CA ARG A 159 -17.42 -9.10 3.46
C ARG A 159 -18.59 -8.74 2.53
N GLU A 160 -19.77 -8.46 3.09
CA GLU A 160 -20.83 -7.78 2.35
C GLU A 160 -20.58 -6.26 2.42
N ASN A 161 -20.01 -5.70 1.35
CA ASN A 161 -19.71 -4.28 1.23
C ASN A 161 -20.18 -3.72 -0.11
N THR A 162 -20.62 -2.46 -0.12
CA THR A 162 -20.85 -1.70 -1.34
C THR A 162 -20.24 -0.33 -1.17
N VAL A 163 -19.07 -0.12 -1.78
CA VAL A 163 -18.36 1.16 -1.75
C VAL A 163 -19.12 2.16 -2.65
N PRO A 164 -19.65 3.28 -2.12
CA PRO A 164 -20.35 4.27 -2.93
C PRO A 164 -19.36 5.09 -3.76
N THR A 165 -19.62 5.26 -5.05
CA THR A 165 -18.85 6.20 -5.88
C THR A 165 -19.24 7.63 -5.52
N VAL A 166 -18.38 8.38 -4.84
CA VAL A 166 -18.65 9.78 -4.44
C VAL A 166 -18.28 10.74 -5.58
N THR A 167 -19.13 10.82 -6.61
CA THR A 167 -18.90 11.66 -7.81
C THR A 167 -19.26 13.14 -7.64
N ASP A 168 -19.97 13.48 -6.57
CA ASP A 168 -20.62 14.80 -6.42
C ASP A 168 -19.64 15.87 -5.91
N GLU A 169 -19.59 17.01 -6.59
CA GLU A 169 -18.78 18.17 -6.23
C GLU A 169 -19.14 18.72 -4.84
N LEU A 170 -18.12 19.15 -4.09
CA LEU A 170 -18.32 19.90 -2.85
C LEU A 170 -18.30 21.41 -3.09
N PRO A 171 -19.11 22.19 -2.36
CA PRO A 171 -18.91 23.62 -2.19
C PRO A 171 -17.45 23.95 -1.78
N TYR A 172 -16.87 24.99 -2.38
CA TYR A 172 -15.44 25.29 -2.21
C TYR A 172 -15.04 25.61 -0.77
N ASP A 173 -15.91 26.21 0.03
CA ASP A 173 -15.69 26.45 1.46
C ASP A 173 -15.46 25.14 2.24
N LYS A 174 -16.22 24.09 1.92
CA LYS A 174 -16.03 22.75 2.48
C LYS A 174 -14.77 22.08 1.95
N LEU A 175 -14.55 22.12 0.63
CA LEU A 175 -13.36 21.54 0.00
C LEU A 175 -12.06 22.11 0.59
N ILE A 176 -12.02 23.44 0.80
CA ILE A 176 -10.90 24.15 1.45
C ILE A 176 -10.76 23.75 2.92
N ALA A 177 -11.88 23.59 3.65
CA ALA A 177 -11.86 23.20 5.06
C ALA A 177 -11.31 21.77 5.27
N GLU A 178 -11.81 20.82 4.48
CA GLU A 178 -11.54 19.38 4.58
C GLU A 178 -10.16 18.97 4.02
N SER A 179 -9.60 19.73 3.07
CA SER A 179 -8.25 19.47 2.55
C SER A 179 -7.16 19.74 3.60
N GLU A 180 -6.22 18.83 3.81
CA GLU A 180 -5.05 19.08 4.68
C GLU A 180 -3.93 19.82 3.93
N ALA A 181 -3.77 19.56 2.63
CA ALA A 181 -2.82 20.25 1.76
C ALA A 181 -3.53 20.86 0.53
N ILE A 182 -3.16 22.09 0.19
CA ILE A 182 -3.66 22.81 -0.99
C ILE A 182 -2.47 23.49 -1.65
N PHE A 183 -2.19 23.18 -2.91
CA PHE A 183 -1.04 23.70 -3.64
C PHE A 183 -1.29 23.77 -5.15
N THR A 184 -0.57 24.64 -5.86
CA THR A 184 -0.46 24.57 -7.31
C THR A 184 0.81 23.83 -7.72
N ALA A 185 0.72 23.02 -8.77
CA ALA A 185 1.88 22.31 -9.34
C ALA A 185 1.77 22.19 -10.87
N THR A 186 2.93 22.15 -11.52
CA THR A 186 3.09 21.98 -12.98
C THR A 186 3.36 20.53 -13.31
N VAL A 187 2.62 19.92 -14.24
CA VAL A 187 2.82 18.52 -14.65
C VAL A 187 4.10 18.38 -15.49
N LYS A 188 4.99 17.47 -15.11
CA LYS A 188 6.26 17.15 -15.80
C LYS A 188 6.16 15.86 -16.62
N GLU A 189 5.67 14.82 -15.99
CA GLU A 189 5.44 13.49 -16.56
C GLU A 189 4.03 13.07 -16.22
N LEU A 190 3.40 12.29 -17.10
CA LEU A 190 2.03 11.83 -16.93
C LEU A 190 1.87 10.45 -17.57
N SER A 191 1.35 9.50 -16.81
CA SER A 191 1.08 8.13 -17.24
C SER A 191 -0.35 7.77 -16.89
N TYR A 192 -1.09 7.24 -17.87
CA TYR A 192 -2.45 6.76 -17.71
C TYR A 192 -2.53 5.30 -18.16
N SER A 193 -2.72 4.38 -17.22
CA SER A 193 -2.79 2.94 -17.46
C SER A 193 -4.13 2.47 -18.05
N SER A 194 -5.20 3.27 -17.94
CA SER A 194 -6.49 3.06 -18.63
C SER A 194 -7.19 4.39 -18.91
N PRO A 195 -7.94 4.54 -20.03
CA PRO A 195 -8.72 5.74 -20.31
C PRO A 195 -9.90 5.96 -19.33
N TYR A 196 -10.18 4.97 -18.46
CA TYR A 196 -11.23 5.04 -17.45
C TYR A 196 -10.69 5.18 -16.02
N SER A 197 -9.37 5.03 -15.81
CA SER A 197 -8.72 5.19 -14.49
C SER A 197 -7.92 6.48 -14.40
N GLY A 198 -7.68 6.97 -13.18
CA GLY A 198 -6.61 7.95 -12.93
C GLY A 198 -5.22 7.41 -13.30
N GLY A 199 -4.20 8.24 -13.10
CA GLY A 199 -2.83 7.96 -13.48
C GLY A 199 -1.79 8.44 -12.47
N SER A 200 -0.51 8.22 -12.77
CA SER A 200 0.61 8.80 -12.04
C SER A 200 1.13 10.06 -12.75
N ALA A 201 1.62 11.02 -11.98
CA ALA A 201 2.34 12.17 -12.52
C ALA A 201 3.52 12.56 -11.64
N ALA A 202 4.63 12.93 -12.29
CA ALA A 202 5.63 13.78 -11.67
C ALA A 202 5.18 15.24 -11.84
N VAL A 203 5.12 16.00 -10.75
CA VAL A 203 4.70 17.41 -10.78
C VAL A 203 5.68 18.27 -9.99
N THR A 204 5.99 19.46 -10.50
CA THR A 204 6.78 20.46 -9.77
C THR A 204 5.85 21.38 -8.98
N VAL A 205 6.00 21.44 -7.67
CA VAL A 205 5.21 22.32 -6.80
C VAL A 205 5.59 23.79 -7.04
N ASN A 206 4.60 24.60 -7.41
CA ASN A 206 4.75 26.02 -7.72
C ASN A 206 4.51 26.90 -6.48
N LYS A 207 3.41 26.66 -5.75
CA LYS A 207 3.03 27.39 -4.53
C LYS A 207 2.15 26.54 -3.63
N VAL A 208 2.47 26.47 -2.34
CA VAL A 208 1.62 25.88 -1.30
C VAL A 208 0.78 26.99 -0.66
N PHE A 209 -0.51 26.71 -0.45
CA PHE A 209 -1.48 27.60 0.22
C PHE A 209 -1.90 27.05 1.59
N LYS A 210 -2.05 25.73 1.73
CA LYS A 210 -2.38 25.04 2.98
C LYS A 210 -1.52 23.77 3.12
N GLY A 211 -1.16 23.43 4.36
CA GLY A 211 -0.41 22.20 4.67
C GLY A 211 0.99 22.14 4.07
N THR A 212 1.42 20.91 3.75
CA THR A 212 2.67 20.61 3.05
C THR A 212 2.39 19.69 1.87
N ALA A 213 2.87 20.07 0.69
CA ALA A 213 3.16 19.08 -0.35
C ALA A 213 4.45 18.36 0.09
N GLU A 214 4.35 17.06 0.40
CA GLU A 214 5.47 16.31 0.98
C GLU A 214 6.64 16.12 -0.01
N LYS A 215 7.84 15.89 0.52
CA LYS A 215 9.08 15.81 -0.26
C LYS A 215 9.47 14.37 -0.56
N SER A 216 10.02 14.15 -1.76
CA SER A 216 10.69 12.89 -2.09
C SER A 216 11.87 12.62 -1.14
N PRO A 217 12.04 11.38 -0.61
CA PRO A 217 13.01 11.06 0.43
C PRO A 217 14.46 10.92 -0.07
N THR A 218 14.76 11.13 -1.36
CA THR A 218 16.11 10.94 -1.92
C THR A 218 16.57 12.02 -2.91
N GLY A 219 17.25 13.06 -2.43
CA GLY A 219 18.19 13.84 -3.26
C GLY A 219 18.23 15.36 -3.02
N PRO A 220 19.34 16.04 -3.39
CA PRO A 220 19.46 17.49 -3.31
C PRO A 220 19.03 18.22 -4.59
N ALA A 221 18.60 19.47 -4.46
CA ALA A 221 18.32 20.47 -5.50
C ALA A 221 17.22 20.20 -6.55
N GLU A 222 16.69 18.99 -6.73
CA GLU A 222 15.42 18.73 -7.45
C GLU A 222 14.17 18.96 -6.54
N GLU A 223 14.32 19.88 -5.58
CA GLU A 223 13.64 19.89 -4.26
C GLU A 223 12.12 20.16 -4.22
N ASN A 224 11.47 20.33 -5.38
CA ASN A 224 10.03 20.59 -5.50
C ASN A 224 9.32 19.59 -6.44
N GLU A 225 9.99 18.58 -6.98
CA GLU A 225 9.31 17.50 -7.70
C GLU A 225 8.69 16.49 -6.71
N ILE A 226 7.43 16.15 -6.95
CA ILE A 226 6.70 15.11 -6.21
C ILE A 226 6.07 14.16 -7.23
N ARG A 227 6.16 12.85 -6.99
CA ARG A 227 5.41 11.84 -7.74
C ARG A 227 4.11 11.55 -7.00
N MET A 228 2.99 11.66 -7.69
CA MET A 228 1.68 11.52 -7.07
C MET A 228 0.58 11.10 -8.04
N LEU A 229 -0.50 10.57 -7.46
CA LEU A 229 -1.71 10.18 -8.17
C LEU A 229 -2.50 11.38 -8.71
N VAL A 230 -2.84 11.40 -10.01
CA VAL A 230 -3.65 12.45 -10.65
C VAL A 230 -4.87 11.92 -11.42
N PRO A 231 -6.01 12.65 -11.44
CA PRO A 231 -7.18 12.25 -12.21
C PRO A 231 -6.91 12.26 -13.72
N GLN A 232 -7.87 11.77 -14.50
CA GLN A 232 -7.86 11.89 -15.97
C GLN A 232 -7.94 13.35 -16.43
N GLY A 233 -7.47 13.59 -17.66
CA GLY A 233 -7.62 14.88 -18.34
C GLY A 233 -6.58 15.95 -18.02
N LEU A 234 -5.55 15.64 -17.22
CA LEU A 234 -4.40 16.52 -17.06
C LEU A 234 -3.50 16.47 -18.32
N GLN A 235 -2.67 17.49 -18.49
CA GLN A 235 -1.73 17.62 -19.60
C GLN A 235 -0.33 18.01 -19.12
N VAL A 236 0.69 17.43 -19.73
CA VAL A 236 2.10 17.76 -19.45
C VAL A 236 2.37 19.22 -19.81
N GLY A 237 2.99 19.95 -18.88
CA GLY A 237 3.30 21.38 -19.01
C GLY A 237 2.22 22.31 -18.46
N GLU A 238 0.99 21.84 -18.22
CA GLU A 238 -0.06 22.65 -17.59
C GLU A 238 0.09 22.71 -16.06
N THR A 239 -0.48 23.76 -15.46
CA THR A 239 -0.50 23.97 -14.01
C THR A 239 -1.92 23.81 -13.46
N TYR A 240 -2.04 23.08 -12.35
CA TYR A 240 -3.33 22.87 -11.68
C TYR A 240 -3.22 23.22 -10.20
N LEU A 241 -4.34 23.65 -9.62
CA LEU A 241 -4.59 23.72 -8.17
C LEU A 241 -5.08 22.35 -7.71
N PHE A 242 -4.39 21.78 -6.72
CA PHE A 242 -4.70 20.48 -6.13
C PHE A 242 -5.23 20.65 -4.70
N PHE A 243 -6.33 19.98 -4.42
CA PHE A 243 -6.89 19.76 -3.08
C PHE A 243 -6.55 18.33 -2.63
N ARG A 244 -5.95 18.20 -1.44
CA ARG A 244 -5.40 16.95 -0.92
C ARG A 244 -5.63 16.82 0.58
N THR A 245 -5.67 15.59 1.06
CA THR A 245 -5.51 15.22 2.47
C THR A 245 -4.16 14.46 2.62
N ASN A 246 -3.56 14.41 3.81
CA ASN A 246 -2.24 13.81 4.04
C ASN A 246 -2.38 12.54 4.89
N GLY A 247 -2.68 11.41 4.23
CA GLY A 247 -2.59 10.11 4.88
C GLY A 247 -2.88 8.92 3.98
N LEU A 248 -2.54 7.73 4.47
CA LEU A 248 -2.92 6.43 3.87
C LEU A 248 -4.45 6.24 3.72
N ALA A 249 -5.23 7.03 4.46
CA ALA A 249 -6.69 7.15 4.38
C ALA A 249 -7.13 8.62 4.25
N GLY A 250 -6.27 9.46 3.67
CA GLY A 250 -6.48 10.88 3.39
C GLY A 250 -6.27 11.10 1.90
N MET A 251 -7.14 10.53 1.09
CA MET A 251 -7.00 10.39 -0.35
C MET A 251 -8.41 10.33 -0.98
N PRO A 252 -8.57 10.17 -2.32
CA PRO A 252 -9.60 10.99 -2.96
C PRO A 252 -10.74 10.30 -3.88
N THR A 253 -12.01 10.81 -4.04
CA THR A 253 -13.12 10.66 -5.10
C THR A 253 -13.50 11.83 -6.09
N ARG A 254 -13.73 13.11 -5.69
CA ARG A 254 -14.54 14.15 -6.43
C ARG A 254 -13.94 14.87 -7.68
N ASN A 255 -14.81 15.42 -8.55
CA ASN A 255 -14.45 16.15 -9.79
C ASN A 255 -13.70 17.47 -9.58
N ASN A 256 -14.13 18.31 -8.63
CA ASN A 256 -13.60 19.68 -8.46
C ASN A 256 -12.33 19.78 -7.60
N SER A 257 -11.58 18.68 -7.55
CA SER A 257 -10.43 18.48 -6.66
C SER A 257 -9.08 18.83 -7.29
N VAL A 258 -9.06 18.88 -8.62
CA VAL A 258 -7.93 19.33 -9.42
C VAL A 258 -8.47 20.31 -10.46
N ILE A 259 -8.03 21.56 -10.40
CA ILE A 259 -8.62 22.67 -11.14
C ILE A 259 -7.51 23.34 -11.94
N SER A 260 -7.70 23.51 -13.26
CA SER A 260 -6.74 24.26 -14.08
C SER A 260 -6.65 25.70 -13.60
N VAL A 261 -5.43 26.24 -13.47
CA VAL A 261 -5.23 27.64 -13.05
C VAL A 261 -5.68 28.65 -14.12
N GLU A 262 -5.92 28.18 -15.34
CA GLU A 262 -6.47 28.96 -16.46
C GLU A 262 -8.02 28.96 -16.47
N SER A 263 -8.68 28.30 -15.51
CA SER A 263 -10.14 28.31 -15.40
C SER A 263 -10.67 29.63 -14.80
N GLU A 264 -11.87 30.04 -15.20
CA GLU A 264 -12.53 31.24 -14.63
C GLU A 264 -12.82 31.11 -13.12
N GLU A 265 -12.95 29.87 -12.63
CA GLU A 265 -13.23 29.55 -11.23
C GLU A 265 -11.99 29.67 -10.34
N TYR A 266 -10.79 29.42 -10.88
CA TYR A 266 -9.53 29.47 -10.11
C TYR A 266 -9.36 30.81 -9.37
N ALA A 267 -9.67 31.94 -10.00
CA ALA A 267 -9.60 33.25 -9.36
C ALA A 267 -10.52 33.36 -8.13
N GLN A 268 -11.76 32.90 -8.25
CA GLN A 268 -12.77 32.94 -7.18
C GLN A 268 -12.42 32.03 -6.01
N ILE A 269 -11.77 30.90 -6.30
CA ILE A 269 -11.34 29.91 -5.32
C ILE A 269 -10.12 30.41 -4.55
N ILE A 270 -9.16 31.02 -5.24
CA ILE A 270 -7.97 31.58 -4.62
C ILE A 270 -8.29 32.76 -3.68
N GLU A 271 -9.30 33.57 -3.97
CA GLU A 271 -9.81 34.60 -3.04
C GLU A 271 -10.42 34.02 -1.75
N GLN A 272 -10.88 32.76 -1.76
CA GLN A 272 -11.40 32.07 -0.56
C GLN A 272 -10.31 31.34 0.25
N ILE A 273 -9.11 31.17 -0.32
CA ILE A 273 -7.98 30.48 0.30
C ILE A 273 -6.99 31.46 0.97
N GLN A 274 -6.94 32.72 0.53
CA GLN A 274 -5.99 33.75 0.98
C GLN A 274 -6.49 34.60 2.15
#